data_AF-A0A7Y3FTC2-F1
#
_entry.id   AF-A0A7Y3FTC2-F1
#
_cell.length_a   1.000
_cell.length_b   1.000
_cell.length_c   1.000
_cell.angle_alpha   90.00
_cell.angle_beta   90.00
_cell.angle_gamma   90.00
#
_symmetry.space_group_name_H-M   'P 1'
#
loop_
_entity.id
_entity.type
_entity.pdbx_description
1 polymer ?
#
loop_
_entity_poly.entity_id
_entity_poly.type
_entity_poly.pdbx_seq_one_letter_code
_entity_poly.pdbx_strand_id
1 'polypeptide(L)'
;MKFLHNSDRVEAFSDGVFAFAATLMVVTLDMDESLQLIGAKASNFISFGVSFFVLVVLWKVHYNFFRKTSYIDNWIITFNSILLFVV
;
A
#
# COMPACT_ATOMS: atom_id res chain seq x y z
N MET A 1 -9.63 -27.83 -9.82
CA MET A 1 -8.20 -28.14 -10.06
C MET A 1 -7.38 -27.05 -9.40
N LYS A 2 -6.62 -27.34 -8.34
CA LYS A 2 -5.79 -26.34 -7.63
C LYS A 2 -4.55 -26.08 -8.48
N PHE A 3 -4.54 -25.00 -9.26
CA PHE A 3 -3.35 -24.57 -9.99
C PHE A 3 -2.46 -23.78 -9.03
N LEU A 4 -1.30 -24.33 -8.70
CA LEU A 4 -0.29 -23.66 -7.87
C LEU A 4 0.39 -22.60 -8.73
N HIS A 5 0.12 -21.33 -8.44
CA HIS A 5 0.84 -20.21 -9.04
C HIS A 5 2.07 -19.84 -8.20
N ASN A 6 3.05 -19.21 -8.84
CA ASN A 6 4.23 -18.69 -8.15
C ASN A 6 3.83 -17.48 -7.26
N SER A 7 3.93 -17.66 -5.93
CA SER A 7 3.66 -16.64 -4.92
C SER A 7 4.56 -15.40 -5.09
N ASP A 8 5.83 -15.61 -5.40
CA ASP A 8 6.84 -14.54 -5.45
C ASP A 8 6.49 -13.49 -6.50
N ARG A 9 5.85 -13.88 -7.60
CA ARG A 9 5.40 -12.94 -8.65
C ARG A 9 4.22 -12.09 -8.20
N VAL A 10 3.29 -12.67 -7.44
CA VAL A 10 2.11 -11.98 -6.92
C VAL A 10 2.52 -11.04 -5.79
N GLU A 11 3.44 -11.47 -4.93
CA GLU A 11 4.06 -10.65 -3.89
C GLU A 11 4.82 -9.48 -4.50
N ALA A 12 5.72 -9.71 -5.46
CA ALA A 12 6.47 -8.65 -6.13
C ALA A 12 5.58 -7.64 -6.86
N PHE A 13 4.48 -8.08 -7.48
CA PHE A 13 3.50 -7.18 -8.08
C PHE A 13 2.80 -6.31 -7.02
N SER A 14 2.39 -6.93 -5.91
CA SER A 14 1.71 -6.23 -4.81
C SER A 14 2.63 -5.21 -4.14
N ASP A 15 3.88 -5.58 -3.87
CA ASP A 15 4.90 -4.70 -3.31
C ASP A 15 5.16 -3.48 -4.21
N GLY A 16 5.16 -3.70 -5.53
CA GLY A 16 5.27 -2.61 -6.51
C GLY A 16 4.10 -1.61 -6.42
N VAL A 17 2.86 -2.11 -6.29
CA VAL A 17 1.67 -1.25 -6.14
C VAL A 17 1.71 -0.48 -4.82
N PHE A 18 2.01 -1.15 -3.70
CA PHE A 18 2.14 -0.47 -2.40
C PHE A 18 3.24 0.59 -2.39
N ALA A 19 4.40 0.30 -2.99
CA ALA A 19 5.48 1.27 -3.11
C ALA A 19 5.06 2.48 -3.97
N PHE A 20 4.37 2.25 -5.08
CA PHE A 20 3.90 3.32 -5.96
C PHE A 20 2.80 4.17 -5.29
N ALA A 21 1.87 3.55 -4.56
CA ALA A 21 0.89 4.28 -3.76
C ALA A 21 1.57 5.15 -2.69
N ALA A 22 2.60 4.61 -2.02
CA ALA A 22 3.41 5.35 -1.05
C ALA A 22 4.10 6.58 -1.67
N THR A 23 4.69 6.44 -2.86
CA THR A 23 5.33 7.58 -3.54
C THR A 23 4.32 8.60 -4.02
N LEU A 24 3.16 8.18 -4.56
CA LEU A 24 2.11 9.10 -4.98
C LEU A 24 1.58 9.94 -3.81
N MET A 25 1.38 9.33 -2.62
CA MET A 25 0.98 10.10 -1.43
C MET A 25 1.96 11.22 -1.10
N VAL A 26 3.27 10.97 -1.23
CA VAL A 26 4.31 11.99 -1.01
C VAL A 26 4.28 13.06 -2.10
N VAL A 27 4.11 12.65 -3.36
CA VAL A 27 4.07 13.57 -4.50
C VAL A 27 2.86 14.51 -4.42
N THR A 28 1.73 14.06 -3.88
CA THR A 28 0.53 14.88 -3.68
C THR A 28 0.59 15.78 -2.45
N LEU A 29 1.69 15.74 -1.67
CA LEU A 29 1.82 16.58 -0.49
C LEU A 29 2.15 18.02 -0.93
N ASP A 30 1.12 18.86 -1.02
CA ASP A 30 1.27 20.28 -1.31
C ASP A 30 2.01 21.00 -0.17
N MET A 31 3.30 21.28 -0.38
CA MET A 31 4.12 22.10 0.52
C MET A 31 4.16 23.54 0.00
N ASP A 32 3.09 24.32 0.21
CA ASP A 32 3.09 25.75 -0.11
C ASP A 32 4.21 26.48 0.67
N GLU A 33 5.06 27.25 -0.01
CA GLU A 33 6.31 27.83 0.56
C GLU A 33 6.10 28.98 1.57
N SER A 34 4.86 29.41 1.85
CA SER A 34 4.58 30.55 2.74
C SER A 34 4.89 30.26 4.23
N LEU A 35 6.00 30.78 4.74
CA LEU A 35 6.51 30.60 6.11
C LEU A 35 5.57 31.08 7.25
N GLN A 36 4.43 31.70 6.95
CA GLN A 36 3.50 32.25 7.96
C GLN A 36 2.45 31.23 8.47
N LEU A 37 2.37 30.03 7.88
CA LEU A 37 1.30 29.06 8.15
C LEU A 37 1.77 27.78 8.90
N ILE A 38 2.80 27.86 9.73
CA ILE A 38 3.47 26.69 10.35
C ILE A 38 2.49 25.82 11.17
N GLY A 39 1.49 26.43 11.83
CA GLY A 39 0.49 25.69 12.60
C GLY A 39 -0.50 24.87 11.76
N ALA A 40 -0.98 25.41 10.64
CA ALA A 40 -1.89 24.67 9.74
C ALA A 40 -1.15 23.63 8.88
N LYS A 41 0.12 23.90 8.54
CA LYS A 41 1.00 23.00 7.77
C LYS A 41 1.33 21.70 8.52
N ALA A 42 1.46 21.76 9.84
CA ALA A 42 1.68 20.57 10.66
C ALA A 42 0.52 19.58 10.53
N SER A 43 -0.72 20.05 10.37
CA SER A 43 -1.91 19.20 10.22
C SER A 43 -1.87 18.37 8.93
N ASN A 44 -1.48 18.97 7.80
CA ASN A 44 -1.37 18.25 6.52
C ASN A 44 -0.24 17.22 6.55
N PHE A 45 0.90 17.57 7.14
CA PHE A 45 2.02 16.64 7.30
C PHE A 45 1.67 15.47 8.24
N ILE A 46 0.96 15.73 9.34
CA ILE A 46 0.47 14.69 10.26
C ILE A 46 -0.55 13.80 9.54
N SER A 47 -1.48 14.38 8.78
CA SER A 47 -2.49 13.63 8.04
C SER A 47 -1.85 12.72 6.98
N PHE A 48 -0.87 13.24 6.24
CA PHE A 48 -0.03 12.44 5.36
C PHE A 48 0.68 11.30 6.12
N GLY A 49 1.30 11.61 7.26
CA GLY A 49 1.98 10.61 8.08
C GLY A 49 1.05 9.49 8.53
N VAL A 50 -0.16 9.84 9.00
CA VAL A 50 -1.19 8.87 9.38
C VAL A 50 -1.60 8.00 8.19
N SER A 51 -1.89 8.59 7.03
CA SER A 51 -2.24 7.85 5.81
C SER A 51 -1.12 6.92 5.36
N PHE A 52 0.14 7.37 5.42
CA PHE A 52 1.30 6.55 5.11
C PHE A 52 1.42 5.35 6.06
N PHE A 53 1.24 5.56 7.37
CA PHE A 53 1.26 4.46 8.34
C PHE A 53 0.11 3.47 8.13
N VAL A 54 -1.08 3.95 7.76
CA VAL A 54 -2.21 3.07 7.39
C VAL A 54 -1.83 2.20 6.18
N LEU A 55 -1.22 2.78 5.14
CA LEU A 55 -0.75 2.02 3.97
C LEU A 55 0.28 0.95 4.37
N VAL A 56 1.25 1.29 5.23
CA VAL A 56 2.26 0.34 5.73
C VAL A 56 1.62 -0.79 6.54
N VAL A 57 0.59 -0.50 7.34
CA VAL A 57 -0.15 -1.52 8.09
C VAL A 57 -0.90 -2.46 7.13
N LEU A 58 -1.54 -1.93 6.09
CA LEU A 58 -2.20 -2.75 5.06
C LEU A 58 -1.19 -3.67 4.34
N TRP A 59 -0.04 -3.11 3.95
CA TRP A 59 1.06 -3.90 3.38
C TRP A 59 1.54 -4.99 4.35
N LYS A 60 1.69 -4.69 5.65
CA LYS A 60 2.09 -5.68 6.66
C LYS A 60 1.06 -6.81 6.82
N VAL A 61 -0.24 -6.49 6.75
CA VAL A 61 -1.31 -7.50 6.80
C VAL A 61 -1.24 -8.39 5.56
N HIS A 62 -1.07 -7.80 4.39
CA HIS A 62 -0.86 -8.51 3.13
C HIS A 62 0.37 -9.43 3.19
N TYR A 63 1.53 -8.91 3.58
CA TYR A 63 2.76 -9.67 3.76
C TYR A 63 2.56 -10.89 4.69
N ASN A 64 1.89 -10.69 5.83
CA ASN A 64 1.62 -11.77 6.77
C ASN A 64 0.64 -12.81 6.23
N PHE A 65 -0.30 -12.41 5.37
CA PHE A 65 -1.23 -13.32 4.71
C PHE A 65 -0.49 -14.24 3.72
N PHE A 66 0.34 -13.67 2.84
CA PHE A 66 1.12 -14.45 1.88
C PHE A 66 2.15 -15.35 2.56
N ARG A 67 2.83 -14.87 3.62
CA ARG A 67 3.72 -15.67 4.48
C ARG A 67 3.09 -16.92 5.10
N LYS A 68 1.80 -16.88 5.43
CA LYS A 68 1.07 -18.00 6.06
C LYS A 68 0.43 -18.92 5.03
N THR A 69 0.33 -18.48 3.79
CA THR A 69 -0.39 -19.17 2.74
C THR A 69 0.56 -20.10 1.98
N SER A 70 0.25 -21.39 1.94
CA SER A 70 1.08 -22.40 1.29
C SER A 70 0.71 -22.67 -0.18
N TYR A 71 -0.37 -22.05 -0.69
CA TYR A 71 -0.82 -22.22 -2.07
C TYR A 71 -1.45 -20.93 -2.61
N ILE A 72 -1.23 -20.63 -3.89
CA ILE A 72 -1.86 -19.51 -4.60
C ILE A 72 -2.79 -20.07 -5.66
N ASP A 73 -4.08 -19.76 -5.57
CA ASP A 73 -5.06 -20.06 -6.60
C ASP A 73 -5.58 -18.78 -7.29
N ASN A 74 -6.37 -18.95 -8.35
CA ASN A 74 -6.93 -17.82 -9.08
C ASN A 74 -7.85 -16.94 -8.22
N TRP A 75 -8.51 -17.52 -7.22
CA TRP A 75 -9.38 -16.76 -6.31
C TRP A 75 -8.56 -15.81 -5.43
N ILE A 76 -7.46 -16.30 -4.86
CA ILE A 76 -6.52 -15.47 -4.09
C ILE A 76 -5.97 -14.34 -4.97
N ILE A 77 -5.60 -14.63 -6.22
CA ILE A 77 -5.15 -13.59 -7.16
C ILE A 77 -6.25 -12.57 -7.41
N THR A 78 -7.49 -12.99 -7.66
CA THR A 78 -8.62 -12.06 -7.86
C THR A 78 -8.88 -11.19 -6.64
N PHE A 79 -8.93 -11.76 -5.44
CA PHE A 79 -9.13 -10.99 -4.21
C PHE A 79 -7.95 -10.05 -3.91
N ASN A 80 -6.72 -10.49 -4.20
CA ASN A 80 -5.54 -9.63 -4.10
C ASN A 80 -5.63 -8.46 -5.07
N SER A 81 -6.02 -8.69 -6.33
CA SER A 81 -6.19 -7.61 -7.31
C SER A 81 -7.30 -6.63 -6.91
N ILE A 82 -8.39 -7.11 -6.30
CA ILE A 82 -9.45 -6.23 -5.77
C ILE A 82 -8.91 -5.39 -4.61
N LEU A 83 -8.14 -5.99 -3.69
CA LEU A 83 -7.51 -5.26 -2.60
C LEU A 83 -6.59 -4.15 -3.16
N LEU A 84 -5.72 -4.49 -4.11
CA LEU A 84 -4.79 -3.55 -4.73
C LEU A 84 -5.47 -2.43 -5.55
N PHE A 85 -6.70 -2.65 -6.01
CA PHE A 85 -7.50 -1.62 -6.68
C PHE A 85 -8.11 -0.62 -5.69
N VAL A 86 -8.38 -1.06 -4.46
CA VAL A 86 -8.97 -0.22 -3.40
C VAL A 86 -7.90 0.59 -2.66
N VAL A 87 -6.68 0.04 -2.55
CA VAL A 87 -5.48 0.71 -2.01
C VAL A 87 -5.04 1.83 -2.95
#